data_AF-A5GJX1-F1
#
_entry.id   AF-A5GJX1-F1
#
_cell.length_a   1.000
_cell.length_b   1.000
_cell.length_c   1.000
_cell.angle_alpha   90.00
_cell.angle_beta   90.00
_cell.angle_gamma   90.00
#
_symmetry.space_group_name_H-M   'P 1'
#
loop_
_entity.id
_entity.type
_entity.pdbx_description
1 polymer ?
#
loop_
_entity_poly.entity_id
_entity_poly.type
_entity_poly.pdbx_seq_one_letter_code
_entity_poly.pdbx_strand_id
1 'polypeptide(L)'
;MPSFALFALPLVLALFHWVGPVPDDLGVRGGHLSPCPGPAHCARVDWTVTDSGAALESLTTLIESTPQAEVISRDDGYLHATFSSRIFGFVDDVELNAADPERLEARSISRLGDSDLGVNGQRLQVLAQALDTQGLSQP
;
A
#
# COMPACT_ATOMS: atom_id res chain seq x y z
N MET A 1 -43.18 -12.64 29.61
CA MET A 1 -43.36 -11.55 28.62
C MET A 1 -42.98 -10.23 29.29
N PRO A 2 -42.22 -9.30 28.67
CA PRO A 2 -41.31 -9.39 27.49
C PRO A 2 -39.83 -9.49 27.97
N SER A 3 -38.86 -10.18 27.35
CA SER A 3 -38.29 -10.06 26.01
C SER A 3 -37.89 -8.63 25.62
N PHE A 4 -36.69 -8.21 25.99
CA PHE A 4 -35.96 -7.19 25.23
C PHE A 4 -34.85 -7.90 24.47
N ALA A 5 -35.08 -8.00 23.16
CA ALA A 5 -34.20 -8.60 22.19
C ALA A 5 -32.86 -7.87 22.13
N LEU A 6 -31.77 -8.64 21.98
CA LEU A 6 -30.64 -8.24 21.15
C LEU A 6 -31.19 -7.61 19.87
N PHE A 7 -30.74 -6.42 19.49
CA PHE A 7 -30.51 -5.97 18.11
C PHE A 7 -30.14 -4.48 18.15
N ALA A 8 -28.93 -4.19 18.62
CA ALA A 8 -28.26 -2.92 18.35
C ALA A 8 -27.02 -3.19 17.50
N LEU A 9 -27.22 -3.84 16.35
CA LEU A 9 -26.28 -3.83 15.23
C LEU A 9 -27.07 -4.27 14.00
N PRO A 10 -27.51 -3.32 13.15
CA PRO A 10 -26.74 -3.16 11.92
C PRO A 10 -26.82 -1.73 11.39
N LEU A 11 -25.89 -0.87 11.79
CA LEU A 11 -25.61 0.38 11.06
C LEU A 11 -24.10 0.57 10.89
N VAL A 12 -23.38 -0.50 10.55
CA VAL A 12 -21.96 -0.43 10.18
C VAL A 12 -21.72 -0.88 8.73
N LEU A 13 -22.72 -1.49 8.07
CA LEU A 13 -22.55 -2.07 6.73
C LEU A 13 -22.82 -1.10 5.56
N ALA A 14 -23.11 0.19 5.81
CA ALA A 14 -23.49 1.14 4.77
C ALA A 14 -22.41 2.19 4.43
N LEU A 15 -21.14 2.00 4.84
CA LEU A 15 -20.05 2.93 4.52
C LEU A 15 -19.01 2.34 3.53
N PHE A 16 -19.24 1.13 3.01
CA PHE A 16 -18.23 0.37 2.25
C PHE A 16 -18.25 0.60 0.72
N HIS A 17 -19.07 1.49 0.19
CA HIS A 17 -19.24 1.63 -1.27
C HIS A 17 -18.11 2.37 -1.97
N TRP A 18 -17.23 3.07 -1.23
CA TRP A 18 -16.19 3.94 -1.79
C TRP A 18 -14.76 3.38 -1.66
N VAL A 19 -14.64 2.10 -1.30
CA VAL A 19 -13.34 1.41 -1.25
C VAL A 19 -12.88 0.99 -2.64
N GLY A 20 -13.80 0.66 -3.56
CA GLY A 20 -13.46 0.07 -4.87
C GLY A 20 -13.01 -1.40 -4.75
N PRO A 21 -13.00 -2.16 -5.87
CA PRO A 21 -12.46 -3.53 -5.88
C PRO A 21 -10.94 -3.51 -5.68
N VAL A 22 -10.41 -4.56 -5.05
CA VAL A 22 -8.96 -4.82 -5.04
C VAL A 22 -8.50 -5.05 -6.49
N PRO A 23 -7.40 -4.44 -6.97
CA PRO A 23 -6.87 -4.74 -8.30
C PRO A 23 -6.61 -6.24 -8.46
N ASP A 24 -7.02 -6.82 -9.59
CA ASP A 24 -6.82 -8.25 -9.90
C ASP A 24 -5.37 -8.59 -10.25
N ASP A 25 -4.53 -7.57 -10.25
CA ASP A 25 -3.20 -7.54 -10.80
C ASP A 25 -2.13 -7.30 -9.71
N LEU A 26 -2.53 -7.32 -8.44
CA LEU A 26 -1.62 -7.35 -7.30
C LEU A 26 -0.83 -8.67 -7.24
N GLY A 27 0.30 -8.62 -6.55
CA GLY A 27 1.25 -9.71 -6.35
C GLY A 27 2.44 -9.66 -7.31
N VAL A 28 3.42 -10.50 -7.01
CA VAL A 28 4.61 -10.68 -7.84
C VAL A 28 4.31 -11.65 -8.99
N ARG A 29 4.52 -11.19 -10.23
CA ARG A 29 4.29 -11.98 -11.46
C ARG A 29 5.56 -12.00 -12.30
N GLY A 30 6.14 -13.19 -12.47
CA GLY A 30 7.42 -13.34 -13.17
C GLY A 30 8.60 -12.65 -12.44
N GLY A 31 8.53 -12.55 -11.11
CA GLY A 31 9.58 -11.92 -10.28
C GLY A 31 9.44 -10.40 -10.10
N HIS A 32 8.45 -9.78 -10.74
CA HIS A 32 8.26 -8.32 -10.70
C HIS A 32 6.84 -7.96 -10.25
N LEU A 33 6.69 -6.77 -9.66
CA LEU A 33 5.37 -6.16 -9.49
C LEU A 33 4.78 -5.82 -10.87
N SER A 34 3.48 -5.63 -10.93
CA SER A 34 2.78 -5.23 -12.15
C SER A 34 3.12 -3.80 -12.58
N PRO A 35 3.05 -3.46 -13.88
CA PRO A 35 3.17 -2.07 -14.32
C PRO A 35 1.95 -1.24 -13.87
N CYS A 36 2.09 0.08 -13.88
CA CYS A 36 0.93 0.95 -13.73
C CYS A 36 0.10 0.95 -15.03
N PRO A 37 -1.23 0.76 -14.96
CA PRO A 37 -2.10 0.86 -16.14
C PRO A 37 -2.10 2.27 -16.75
N GLY A 38 -1.80 3.29 -15.94
CA GLY A 38 -1.56 4.67 -16.36
C GLY A 38 -1.13 5.54 -15.17
N PRO A 39 -0.70 6.78 -15.41
CA PRO A 39 -0.17 7.65 -14.36
C PRO A 39 -1.27 8.32 -13.51
N ALA A 40 -2.54 8.21 -13.91
CA ALA A 40 -3.62 9.00 -13.31
C ALA A 40 -3.93 8.62 -11.85
N HIS A 41 -3.75 7.35 -11.48
CA HIS A 41 -4.09 6.79 -10.17
C HIS A 41 -3.12 5.68 -9.74
N CYS A 42 -1.92 5.62 -10.33
CA CYS A 42 -0.90 4.65 -10.01
C CYS A 42 0.48 5.27 -10.17
N ALA A 43 1.37 4.93 -9.23
CA ALA A 43 2.78 5.22 -9.31
C ALA A 43 3.59 3.93 -9.08
N ARG A 44 4.74 3.84 -9.74
CA ARG A 44 5.70 2.76 -9.57
C ARG A 44 7.11 3.33 -9.60
N VAL A 45 7.97 2.79 -8.76
CA VAL A 45 9.40 3.11 -8.73
C VAL A 45 10.17 1.86 -8.35
N ASP A 46 11.38 1.75 -8.87
CA ASP A 46 12.34 0.74 -8.44
C ASP A 46 13.46 1.49 -7.71
N TRP A 47 13.59 1.28 -6.39
CA TRP A 47 14.63 1.92 -5.58
C TRP A 47 15.89 1.07 -5.55
N THR A 48 17.03 1.69 -5.84
CA THR A 48 18.33 1.09 -5.56
C THR A 48 18.62 1.17 -4.07
N VAL A 49 18.84 0.03 -3.44
CA VAL A 49 19.01 -0.12 -1.98
C VAL A 49 20.23 -0.96 -1.68
N THR A 50 20.79 -0.80 -0.49
CA THR A 50 21.98 -1.56 -0.08
C THR A 50 21.64 -3.00 0.30
N ASP A 51 20.45 -3.21 0.86
CA ASP A 51 19.88 -4.52 1.22
C ASP A 51 18.36 -4.40 1.13
N SER A 52 17.76 -5.07 0.14
CA SER A 52 16.32 -4.99 -0.11
C SER A 52 15.48 -5.64 0.98
N GLY A 53 15.99 -6.65 1.67
CA GLY A 53 15.33 -7.26 2.83
C GLY A 53 15.28 -6.26 3.99
N ALA A 54 16.40 -5.64 4.34
CA ALA A 54 16.45 -4.61 5.38
C ALA A 54 15.58 -3.39 5.03
N ALA A 55 15.55 -2.98 3.75
CA ALA A 55 14.67 -1.93 3.26
C ALA A 55 13.18 -2.31 3.39
N LEU A 56 12.81 -3.55 3.04
CA LEU A 56 11.46 -4.07 3.20
C LEU A 56 11.04 -4.08 4.68
N GLU A 57 11.87 -4.59 5.58
CA GLU A 57 11.63 -4.59 7.03
C GLU A 57 11.41 -3.19 7.61
N SER A 58 12.28 -2.26 7.20
CA SER A 58 12.23 -0.86 7.61
C SER A 58 10.93 -0.18 7.17
N LEU A 59 10.56 -0.33 5.89
CA LEU A 59 9.32 0.23 5.37
C LEU A 59 8.08 -0.47 5.95
N THR A 60 8.16 -1.77 6.22
CA THR A 60 7.07 -2.47 6.91
C THR A 60 6.78 -1.85 8.26
N THR A 61 7.82 -1.61 9.07
CA THR A 61 7.68 -0.98 10.38
C THR A 61 7.08 0.44 10.27
N LEU A 62 7.52 1.22 9.29
CA LEU A 62 6.96 2.55 9.03
C LEU A 62 5.47 2.48 8.64
N ILE A 63 5.11 1.55 7.75
CA ILE A 63 3.73 1.35 7.29
C ILE A 63 2.85 0.93 8.46
N GLU A 64 3.26 -0.03 9.28
CA GLU A 64 2.52 -0.46 10.48
C GLU A 64 2.31 0.67 11.49
N SER A 65 3.26 1.61 11.58
CA SER A 65 3.15 2.78 12.45
C SER A 65 2.28 3.91 11.88
N THR A 66 1.91 3.82 10.60
CA THR A 66 1.15 4.87 9.91
C THR A 66 -0.34 4.72 10.18
N PRO A 67 -1.03 5.68 10.84
CA PRO A 67 -2.39 5.45 11.32
C PRO A 67 -3.47 5.25 10.24
N GLN A 68 -3.15 5.51 8.97
CA GLN A 68 -4.07 5.29 7.84
C GLN A 68 -3.73 4.05 7.02
N ALA A 69 -2.69 3.31 7.41
CA ALA A 69 -2.21 2.16 6.68
C ALA A 69 -2.53 0.85 7.41
N GLU A 70 -2.70 -0.21 6.65
CA GLU A 70 -2.93 -1.56 7.16
C GLU A 70 -2.16 -2.56 6.31
N VAL A 71 -1.29 -3.36 6.92
CA VAL A 71 -0.60 -4.46 6.24
C VAL A 71 -1.59 -5.61 6.04
N ILE A 72 -1.83 -5.98 4.79
CA ILE A 72 -2.79 -7.02 4.41
C ILE A 72 -2.11 -8.38 4.31
N SER A 73 -0.91 -8.43 3.71
CA SER A 73 -0.12 -9.65 3.63
C SER A 73 1.37 -9.34 3.54
N ARG A 74 2.18 -10.29 4.01
CA ARG A 74 3.63 -10.20 4.07
C ARG A 74 4.25 -11.58 4.03
N ASP A 75 5.35 -11.69 3.29
CA ASP A 75 6.28 -12.81 3.35
C ASP A 75 7.73 -12.29 3.31
N ASP A 76 8.71 -13.18 3.16
CA ASP A 76 10.14 -12.84 3.22
C ASP A 76 10.59 -11.84 2.14
N GLY A 77 9.85 -11.70 1.03
CA GLY A 77 10.25 -10.87 -0.12
C GLY A 77 9.15 -9.93 -0.62
N TYR A 78 7.95 -9.96 -0.05
CA TYR A 78 6.82 -9.18 -0.51
C TYR A 78 6.00 -8.60 0.65
N LEU A 79 5.50 -7.38 0.43
CA LEU A 79 4.51 -6.74 1.29
C LEU A 79 3.37 -6.20 0.44
N HIS A 80 2.14 -6.46 0.86
CA HIS A 80 0.95 -5.74 0.44
C HIS A 80 0.33 -5.01 1.64
N ALA A 81 0.13 -3.71 1.49
CA ALA A 81 -0.56 -2.88 2.45
C ALA A 81 -1.65 -2.03 1.76
N THR A 82 -2.58 -1.51 2.54
CA THR A 82 -3.55 -0.52 2.09
C THR A 82 -3.32 0.82 2.77
N PHE A 83 -3.67 1.91 2.11
CA PHE A 83 -3.68 3.26 2.66
C PHE A 83 -5.05 3.90 2.42
N SER A 84 -5.63 4.49 3.47
CA SER A 84 -6.92 5.17 3.41
C SER A 84 -6.80 6.70 3.44
N SER A 85 -7.49 7.38 2.54
CA SER A 85 -7.57 8.84 2.52
C SER A 85 -8.45 9.36 3.65
N ARG A 86 -7.91 10.25 4.50
CA ARG A 86 -8.61 10.76 5.71
C ARG A 86 -9.94 11.48 5.44
N ILE A 87 -10.09 12.12 4.27
CA ILE A 87 -11.23 13.00 3.98
C ILE A 87 -12.29 12.27 3.14
N PHE A 88 -11.86 11.54 2.11
CA PHE A 88 -12.75 10.95 1.11
C PHE A 88 -12.86 9.42 1.21
N GLY A 89 -12.05 8.76 2.03
CA GLY A 89 -12.12 7.31 2.24
C GLY A 89 -11.63 6.45 1.07
N PHE A 90 -11.00 7.04 0.05
CA PHE A 90 -10.35 6.27 -1.02
C PHE A 90 -9.27 5.36 -0.44
N VAL A 91 -9.21 4.14 -0.97
CA VAL A 91 -8.22 3.13 -0.59
C VAL A 91 -7.26 2.92 -1.75
N ASP A 92 -5.98 2.99 -1.41
CA ASP A 92 -4.88 2.65 -2.30
C ASP A 92 -4.19 1.38 -1.80
N ASP A 93 -3.76 0.52 -2.71
CA ASP A 93 -2.93 -0.64 -2.43
C ASP A 93 -1.46 -0.27 -2.69
N VAL A 94 -0.59 -0.59 -1.74
CA VAL A 94 0.87 -0.46 -1.82
C VAL A 94 1.49 -1.84 -1.82
N GLU A 95 2.36 -2.08 -2.78
CA GLU A 95 3.13 -3.31 -2.92
C GLU A 95 4.62 -3.00 -2.87
N LEU A 96 5.37 -3.81 -2.12
CA LEU A 96 6.83 -3.80 -2.09
C LEU A 96 7.33 -5.19 -2.46
N ASN A 97 8.37 -5.28 -3.30
CA ASN A 97 8.97 -6.54 -3.73
C ASN A 97 10.50 -6.46 -3.65
N ALA A 98 11.08 -7.30 -2.79
CA ALA A 98 12.50 -7.42 -2.49
C ALA A 98 13.14 -8.66 -3.14
N ALA A 99 12.62 -9.12 -4.29
CA ALA A 99 13.15 -10.27 -5.01
C ALA A 99 14.61 -10.11 -5.48
N ASP A 100 15.10 -8.87 -5.59
CA ASP A 100 16.48 -8.54 -5.96
C ASP A 100 17.21 -7.96 -4.73
N PRO A 101 18.43 -8.43 -4.37
CA PRO A 101 19.14 -7.98 -3.18
C PRO A 101 19.44 -6.47 -3.12
N GLU A 102 19.60 -5.81 -4.27
CA GLU A 102 20.01 -4.40 -4.38
C GLU A 102 18.90 -3.50 -4.94
N ARG A 103 17.70 -4.06 -5.19
CA ARG A 103 16.54 -3.33 -5.71
C ARG A 103 15.28 -3.67 -4.94
N LEU A 104 14.60 -2.64 -4.46
CA LEU A 104 13.26 -2.74 -3.89
C LEU A 104 12.26 -2.13 -4.87
N GLU A 105 11.41 -2.96 -5.48
CA GLU A 105 10.33 -2.47 -6.33
C GLU A 105 9.17 -2.01 -5.47
N ALA A 106 8.56 -0.89 -5.84
CA ALA A 106 7.40 -0.35 -5.14
C ALA A 106 6.33 0.10 -6.13
N ARG A 107 5.08 -0.24 -5.82
CA ARG A 107 3.90 0.18 -6.56
C ARG A 107 2.85 0.69 -5.59
N SER A 108 2.18 1.78 -5.94
CA SER A 108 1.04 2.33 -5.20
C SER A 108 -0.07 2.63 -6.18
N ILE A 109 -1.26 2.08 -5.97
CA ILE A 109 -2.37 2.15 -6.92
C ILE A 109 -3.72 2.33 -6.21
N SER A 110 -4.54 3.26 -6.70
CA SER A 110 -5.91 3.46 -6.18
C SER A 110 -6.88 2.38 -6.69
N ARG A 111 -7.79 1.93 -5.81
CA ARG A 111 -8.85 0.98 -6.16
C ARG A 111 -9.99 1.58 -6.99
N LEU A 112 -10.16 2.89 -6.91
CA LEU A 112 -11.25 3.64 -7.55
C LEU A 112 -10.80 5.09 -7.80
N GLY A 113 -11.40 5.71 -8.81
CA GLY A 113 -11.28 7.13 -9.09
C GLY A 113 -10.61 7.38 -10.43
N ASP A 114 -10.97 8.49 -11.08
CA ASP A 114 -10.38 8.87 -12.37
C ASP A 114 -8.95 9.39 -12.20
N SER A 115 -8.64 10.00 -11.04
CA SER A 115 -7.31 10.43 -10.68
C SER A 115 -7.09 10.47 -9.16
N ASP A 116 -5.85 10.24 -8.74
CA ASP A 116 -5.37 10.36 -7.35
C ASP A 116 -4.73 11.72 -7.04
N LEU A 117 -4.67 12.64 -8.01
CA LEU A 117 -3.97 13.94 -7.90
C LEU A 117 -2.49 13.82 -7.47
N GLY A 118 -1.83 12.69 -7.78
CA GLY A 118 -0.44 12.41 -7.45
C GLY A 118 -0.22 11.82 -6.05
N VAL A 119 -1.27 11.47 -5.31
CA VAL A 119 -1.17 10.90 -3.95
C VAL A 119 -0.31 9.63 -3.92
N ASN A 120 -0.44 8.73 -4.90
CA ASN A 120 0.36 7.50 -4.95
C ASN A 120 1.85 7.82 -5.17
N GLY A 121 2.16 8.76 -6.05
CA GLY A 121 3.55 9.21 -6.27
C GLY A 121 4.15 9.85 -5.02
N GLN A 122 3.38 10.72 -4.34
CA GLN A 122 3.80 11.34 -3.09
C GLN A 122 4.05 10.30 -1.98
N ARG A 123 3.21 9.25 -1.91
CA ARG A 123 3.40 8.15 -0.97
C ARG A 123 4.73 7.45 -1.19
N LEU A 124 5.02 7.06 -2.44
CA LEU A 124 6.30 6.44 -2.77
C LEU A 124 7.48 7.36 -2.46
N GLN A 125 7.34 8.68 -2.65
CA GLN A 125 8.37 9.64 -2.27
C GLN A 125 8.62 9.68 -0.75
N VAL A 126 7.56 9.62 0.07
CA VAL A 126 7.71 9.57 1.54
C VAL A 126 8.41 8.28 1.98
N LEU A 127 8.07 7.14 1.37
CA LEU A 127 8.74 5.87 1.66
C LEU A 127 10.22 5.92 1.24
N ALA A 128 10.53 6.50 0.07
CA ALA A 128 11.91 6.69 -0.37
C ALA A 128 12.72 7.56 0.61
N GLN A 129 12.15 8.68 1.09
CA GLN A 129 12.80 9.53 2.09
C GLN A 129 13.08 8.80 3.41
N ALA A 130 12.22 7.85 3.79
CA ALA A 130 12.46 7.02 4.97
C ALA A 130 13.65 6.07 4.78
N LEU A 131 13.83 5.51 3.57
CA LEU A 131 15.03 4.73 3.22
C LEU A 131 16.29 5.59 3.28
N ASP A 132 16.24 6.80 2.70
CA ASP A 132 17.35 7.76 2.72
C ASP A 132 17.77 8.12 4.15
N THR A 133 16.79 8.46 4.99
CA THR A 133 17.01 8.85 6.39
C THR A 133 17.66 7.73 7.20
N GLN A 134 17.39 6.48 6.84
CA GLN A 134 17.94 5.29 7.50
C GLN A 134 19.23 4.79 6.84
N GLY A 135 19.72 5.46 5.79
CA GLY A 135 20.92 5.05 5.06
C GLY A 135 20.76 3.73 4.30
N LEU A 136 19.54 3.39 3.90
CA LEU A 136 19.22 2.15 3.19
C LEU A 136 19.18 2.32 1.67
N SER A 137 19.04 3.56 1.18
CA SER A 137 19.14 3.88 -0.24
C SER A 137 20.59 4.00 -0.71
N GLN A 138 20.81 3.72 -1.99
CA GLN A 138 22.08 4.01 -2.67
C GLN A 138 21.99 5.37 -3.40
N PRO A 139 23.12 6.12 -3.46
CA PRO A 139 23.19 7.41 -4.14
C PRO A 139 23.03 7.34 -5.67
#